data_AF-A0A7C1DJQ2-F1
#
_entry.id   AF-A0A7C1DJQ2-F1
#
_cell.length_a   1.000
_cell.length_b   1.000
_cell.length_c   1.000
_cell.angle_alpha   90.00
_cell.angle_beta   90.00
_cell.angle_gamma   90.00
#
_symmetry.space_group_name_H-M   'P 1'
#
loop_
_entity.id
_entity.type
_entity.pdbx_description
1 polymer ?
#
loop_
_entity_poly.entity_id
_entity_poly.type
_entity_poly.pdbx_seq_one_letter_code
_entity_poly.pdbx_strand_id
1 'polypeptide(L)'
;THPVSGTTASILIETPRTTVADLSARVSILQNTLITDGNDEPLSGALTASVIHFSGGNTEALQSFPGGLTAQLTGGSGGIEEGPFITAGFVSIEIRDESGKQAERFDPPIVVTMELTSGQTDSTGKRIVTGDIVPIWSYDEQTGRWKQEGKGIISGPNSNGRLYVEYTVRHLSFWQLGWFMRNHCLKSRKIVLDGWPEEYGGVYLTFSAAGYWRDTHVWGNNWTYLFHAPGFPVTIGAYAGGPRGTFLGSWTGRRLCEGGDLILPVQIPAALQNRMGKRIIHVSGICPGQERLDVRPTVPIWYRKETEANWTYAGMLKDGVLTINGLIFGQKYLFATRYEGQWYEAGFEINSDSTLLIPEYSDRIHLDQIDGNHIYYSVDLPDSICDELNR
;
A
#
# COMPACT_ATOMS: atom_id res chain seq x y z
N THR A 1 15.04 -48.94 -17.77
CA THR A 1 15.82 -47.74 -17.37
C THR A 1 15.57 -46.67 -18.41
N HIS A 2 14.70 -45.70 -18.12
CA HIS A 2 14.59 -44.53 -19.00
C HIS A 2 15.91 -43.77 -18.92
N PRO A 3 16.60 -43.49 -20.04
CA PRO A 3 17.78 -42.65 -20.00
C PRO A 3 17.37 -41.28 -19.46
N VAL A 4 18.02 -40.85 -18.38
CA VAL A 4 17.90 -39.50 -17.84
C VAL A 4 18.59 -38.56 -18.85
N SER A 5 17.88 -38.15 -19.90
CA SER A 5 18.42 -37.21 -20.88
C SER A 5 18.09 -35.79 -20.45
N GLY A 6 19.12 -34.95 -20.26
CA GLY A 6 18.92 -33.51 -20.11
C GLY A 6 18.36 -32.86 -21.38
N THR A 7 18.25 -31.54 -21.37
CA THR A 7 17.78 -30.74 -22.51
C THR A 7 18.49 -31.11 -23.80
N THR A 8 17.73 -31.28 -24.88
CA THR A 8 18.28 -31.73 -26.17
C THR A 8 18.98 -30.62 -26.95
N ALA A 9 18.72 -29.35 -26.60
CA ALA A 9 19.36 -28.16 -27.15
C ALA A 9 19.48 -27.07 -26.08
N SER A 10 20.28 -26.04 -26.36
CA SER A 10 20.30 -24.84 -25.53
C SER A 10 18.98 -24.07 -25.64
N ILE A 11 18.43 -23.63 -24.51
CA ILE A 11 17.22 -22.82 -24.44
C ILE A 11 17.62 -21.41 -24.00
N LEU A 12 17.17 -20.41 -24.75
CA LEU A 12 17.39 -19.00 -24.45
C LEU A 12 16.05 -18.29 -24.35
N ILE A 13 15.78 -17.69 -23.19
CA ILE A 13 14.56 -16.93 -22.93
C ILE A 13 14.97 -15.51 -22.57
N GLU A 14 14.37 -14.51 -23.21
CA GLU A 14 14.59 -13.10 -22.88
C GLU A 14 13.24 -12.42 -22.66
N THR A 15 13.12 -11.70 -21.54
CA THR A 15 11.89 -10.96 -21.24
C THR A 15 11.75 -9.77 -22.19
N PRO A 16 10.52 -9.44 -22.61
CA PRO A 16 10.30 -8.27 -23.45
C PRO A 16 10.68 -6.99 -22.71
N ARG A 17 11.23 -6.02 -23.44
CA ARG A 17 11.41 -4.65 -22.94
C ARG A 17 10.07 -3.92 -22.97
N THR A 18 9.76 -3.20 -21.90
CA THR A 18 8.59 -2.32 -21.83
C THR A 18 9.01 -0.87 -21.89
N THR A 19 8.10 0.02 -22.28
CA THR A 19 8.36 1.47 -22.30
C THR A 19 8.57 2.06 -20.90
N VAL A 20 8.13 1.37 -19.84
CA VAL A 20 8.20 1.83 -18.45
C VAL A 20 9.53 1.44 -17.79
N ALA A 21 9.95 0.19 -17.94
CA ALA A 21 11.20 -0.29 -17.34
C ALA A 21 12.39 -0.16 -18.30
N ASP A 22 12.20 -0.45 -19.58
CA ASP A 22 13.25 -0.63 -20.60
C ASP A 22 14.46 -1.44 -20.08
N LEU A 23 14.16 -2.58 -19.44
CA LEU A 23 15.14 -3.56 -18.98
C LEU A 23 14.72 -4.95 -19.44
N SER A 24 15.69 -5.81 -19.75
CA SER A 24 15.47 -7.24 -19.95
C SER A 24 16.21 -8.10 -18.92
N ALA A 25 15.64 -9.28 -18.64
CA ALA A 25 16.33 -10.41 -18.06
C ALA A 25 16.40 -11.53 -19.09
N ARG A 26 17.50 -12.30 -19.03
CA ARG A 26 17.78 -13.41 -19.93
C ARG A 26 18.10 -14.64 -19.12
N VAL A 27 17.51 -15.77 -19.48
CA VAL A 27 17.77 -17.08 -18.89
C VAL A 27 18.32 -17.99 -19.99
N SER A 28 19.49 -18.57 -19.73
CA SER A 28 20.18 -19.49 -20.63
C SER A 28 20.34 -20.84 -19.97
N ILE A 29 19.70 -21.85 -20.57
CA ILE A 29 19.81 -23.25 -20.18
C ILE A 29 20.66 -23.94 -21.24
N LEU A 30 21.82 -24.46 -20.84
CA LEU A 30 22.72 -25.14 -21.78
C LEU A 30 22.13 -26.49 -22.21
N GLN A 31 22.58 -27.00 -23.36
CA GLN A 31 22.28 -28.37 -23.77
C GLN A 31 22.78 -29.36 -22.70
N ASN A 32 22.08 -30.48 -22.56
CA ASN A 32 22.33 -31.53 -21.58
C ASN A 32 22.11 -31.08 -20.13
N THR A 33 21.33 -30.02 -19.90
CA THR A 33 20.91 -29.64 -18.55
C THR A 33 19.80 -30.59 -18.10
N LEU A 34 20.06 -31.35 -17.04
CA LEU A 34 19.06 -32.13 -16.35
C LEU A 34 18.19 -31.17 -15.52
N ILE A 35 16.88 -31.22 -15.75
CA ILE A 35 15.87 -30.45 -15.03
C ILE A 35 14.98 -31.45 -14.29
N THR A 36 14.92 -31.36 -12.96
CA THR A 36 14.11 -32.26 -12.12
C THR A 36 13.09 -31.48 -11.31
N ASP A 37 12.03 -32.14 -10.87
CA ASP A 37 11.08 -31.58 -9.91
C ASP A 37 11.52 -31.80 -8.45
N GLY A 38 10.64 -31.49 -7.51
CA GLY A 38 10.88 -31.65 -6.07
C GLY A 38 11.01 -33.08 -5.57
N ASN A 39 10.65 -34.07 -6.39
CA ASN A 39 10.87 -35.48 -6.11
C ASN A 39 12.14 -36.02 -6.79
N ASP A 40 12.98 -35.13 -7.33
CA ASP A 40 14.19 -35.45 -8.09
C ASP A 40 13.95 -36.29 -9.35
N GLU A 41 12.71 -36.34 -9.87
CA GLU A 41 12.47 -37.02 -11.15
C GLU A 41 12.61 -36.04 -12.32
N PRO A 42 13.22 -36.46 -13.44
CA PRO A 42 13.40 -35.59 -14.61
C PRO A 42 12.08 -35.10 -15.19
N LEU A 43 12.04 -33.83 -15.58
CA LEU A 43 11.00 -33.32 -16.47
C LEU A 43 11.17 -33.94 -17.86
N SER A 44 10.06 -34.13 -18.57
CA SER A 44 10.07 -34.85 -19.86
C SER A 44 9.14 -34.22 -20.89
N GLY A 45 9.40 -34.44 -22.18
CA GLY A 45 8.57 -33.88 -23.25
C GLY A 45 8.80 -32.38 -23.48
N ALA A 46 7.79 -31.68 -23.99
CA ALA A 46 7.90 -30.24 -24.25
C ALA A 46 7.93 -29.42 -22.94
N LEU A 47 8.87 -28.47 -22.86
CA LEU A 47 8.97 -27.56 -21.72
C LEU A 47 8.36 -26.20 -22.04
N THR A 48 7.56 -25.68 -21.12
CA THR A 48 7.06 -24.30 -21.12
C THR A 48 7.80 -23.51 -20.03
N ALA A 49 8.33 -22.34 -20.39
CA ALA A 49 9.03 -21.48 -19.45
C ALA A 49 8.43 -20.08 -19.42
N SER A 50 8.16 -19.58 -18.22
CA SER A 50 7.69 -18.24 -17.92
C SER A 50 8.77 -17.49 -17.15
N VAL A 51 9.23 -16.37 -17.68
CA VAL A 51 10.22 -15.51 -17.02
C VAL A 51 9.63 -14.10 -16.90
N ILE A 52 9.62 -13.57 -15.69
CA ILE A 52 9.13 -12.22 -15.41
C ILE A 52 10.26 -11.43 -14.75
N HIS A 53 10.61 -10.29 -15.35
CA HIS A 53 11.59 -9.36 -14.80
C HIS A 53 10.92 -8.18 -14.11
N PHE A 54 11.31 -7.93 -12.87
CA PHE A 54 10.82 -6.83 -12.04
C PHE A 54 11.93 -5.82 -11.82
N SER A 55 11.74 -4.62 -12.38
CA SER A 55 12.72 -3.52 -12.31
C SER A 55 12.79 -2.89 -10.92
N GLY A 56 14.01 -2.64 -10.42
CA GLY A 56 14.23 -1.84 -9.20
C GLY A 56 13.83 -0.36 -9.32
N GLY A 57 13.53 0.13 -10.53
CA GLY A 57 13.11 1.51 -10.78
C GLY A 57 11.61 1.71 -10.93
N ASN A 58 10.82 0.63 -10.93
CA ASN A 58 9.38 0.71 -11.13
C ASN A 58 8.65 0.42 -9.81
N THR A 59 7.73 1.32 -9.41
CA THR A 59 7.06 1.22 -8.11
C THR A 59 6.14 0.01 -8.02
N GLU A 60 5.41 -0.32 -9.08
CA GLU A 60 4.52 -1.48 -9.13
C GLU A 60 5.30 -2.81 -9.03
N ALA A 61 6.50 -2.86 -9.64
CA ALA A 61 7.42 -3.98 -9.52
C ALA A 61 7.95 -4.11 -8.08
N LEU A 62 8.36 -3.00 -7.44
CA LEU A 62 8.80 -2.99 -6.04
C LEU A 62 7.69 -3.40 -5.06
N GLN A 63 6.44 -3.05 -5.34
CA GLN A 63 5.27 -3.50 -4.56
C GLN A 63 5.00 -5.00 -4.71
N SER A 64 5.48 -5.62 -5.79
CA SER A 64 5.35 -7.05 -6.06
C SER A 64 6.52 -7.86 -5.48
N PHE A 65 7.41 -7.24 -4.71
CA PHE A 65 8.58 -7.90 -4.13
C PHE A 65 8.16 -8.98 -3.12
N PRO A 66 8.61 -10.25 -3.27
CA PRO A 66 8.22 -11.35 -2.38
C PRO A 66 8.54 -11.07 -0.90
N GLY A 67 7.53 -11.19 -0.04
CA GLY A 67 7.63 -10.88 1.39
C GLY A 67 7.73 -9.38 1.73
N GLY A 68 7.66 -8.50 0.73
CA GLY A 68 7.85 -7.06 0.89
C GLY A 68 9.31 -6.64 1.04
N LEU A 69 9.59 -5.36 0.83
CA LEU A 69 10.96 -4.82 0.91
C LEU A 69 11.47 -4.65 2.36
N THR A 70 10.66 -4.95 3.37
CA THR A 70 11.14 -5.19 4.75
C THR A 70 11.10 -6.68 4.95
N ALA A 71 12.24 -7.30 4.69
CA ALA A 71 12.33 -8.73 4.49
C ALA A 71 12.99 -9.41 5.69
N GLN A 72 12.66 -10.68 5.83
CA GLN A 72 13.32 -11.58 6.77
C GLN A 72 14.37 -12.41 6.06
N LEU A 73 15.54 -12.55 6.69
CA LEU A 73 16.62 -13.39 6.20
C LEU A 73 16.65 -14.75 6.90
N THR A 74 17.09 -15.77 6.18
CA THR A 74 17.55 -17.02 6.79
C THR A 74 18.87 -16.77 7.52
N GLY A 75 18.85 -16.66 8.85
CA GLY A 75 20.07 -16.41 9.61
C GLY A 75 20.97 -17.63 9.71
N GLY A 76 22.29 -17.42 9.62
CA GLY A 76 23.30 -18.47 9.66
C GLY A 76 23.43 -19.21 11.01
N SER A 77 22.79 -18.72 12.07
CA SER A 77 22.81 -19.34 13.41
C SER A 77 21.40 -19.57 14.00
N GLY A 78 20.37 -19.63 13.16
CA GLY A 78 18.97 -19.85 13.59
C GLY A 78 18.23 -18.61 14.07
N GLY A 79 18.88 -17.43 14.09
CA GLY A 79 18.21 -16.15 14.30
C GLY A 79 17.52 -15.65 13.03
N ILE A 80 16.43 -14.89 13.18
CA ILE A 80 15.78 -14.18 12.08
C ILE A 80 16.33 -12.75 12.08
N GLU A 81 16.91 -12.31 10.96
CA GLU A 81 17.30 -10.92 10.74
C GLU A 81 16.21 -10.26 9.91
N GLU A 82 15.58 -9.19 10.41
CA GLU A 82 14.57 -8.42 9.68
C GLU A 82 15.11 -7.03 9.35
N GLY A 83 14.88 -6.58 8.13
CA GLY A 83 15.34 -5.27 7.70
C GLY A 83 15.03 -4.96 6.24
N PRO A 84 15.31 -3.74 5.82
CA PRO A 84 14.88 -3.30 4.51
C PRO A 84 15.88 -3.71 3.41
N PHE A 85 15.38 -4.00 2.21
CA PHE A 85 16.19 -4.26 1.01
C PHE A 85 16.29 -3.02 0.13
N ILE A 86 17.45 -2.89 -0.51
CA ILE A 86 17.60 -2.15 -1.77
C ILE A 86 17.75 -3.18 -2.88
N THR A 87 16.72 -3.33 -3.71
CA THR A 87 16.76 -4.27 -4.83
C THR A 87 17.24 -3.57 -6.10
N ALA A 88 18.16 -4.19 -6.83
CA ALA A 88 18.52 -3.81 -8.18
C ALA A 88 17.55 -4.39 -9.23
N GLY A 89 16.59 -5.20 -8.78
CA GLY A 89 15.63 -5.95 -9.58
C GLY A 89 15.55 -7.39 -9.11
N PHE A 90 14.48 -8.07 -9.53
CA PHE A 90 14.28 -9.50 -9.27
C PHE A 90 13.63 -10.18 -10.46
N VAL A 91 13.77 -11.50 -10.53
CA VAL A 91 13.20 -12.34 -11.57
C VAL A 91 12.41 -13.48 -10.95
N SER A 92 11.26 -13.78 -11.54
CA SER A 92 10.55 -15.04 -11.33
C SER A 92 10.79 -15.92 -12.55
N ILE A 93 11.19 -17.16 -12.30
CA ILE A 93 11.41 -18.17 -13.33
C ILE A 93 10.47 -19.32 -12.97
N GLU A 94 9.66 -19.77 -13.93
CA GLU A 94 8.82 -20.95 -13.80
C GLU A 94 9.02 -21.82 -15.05
N ILE A 95 9.27 -23.11 -14.86
CA ILE A 95 9.41 -24.08 -15.95
C ILE A 95 8.52 -25.27 -15.63
N ARG A 96 7.70 -25.67 -16.59
CA ARG A 96 6.83 -26.85 -16.49
C ARG A 96 7.01 -27.74 -17.71
N ASP A 97 6.81 -29.03 -17.53
CA ASP A 97 6.66 -29.94 -18.65
C ASP A 97 5.21 -30.08 -19.12
N GLU A 98 4.99 -30.83 -20.20
CA GLU A 98 3.67 -31.06 -20.80
C GLU A 98 2.68 -31.80 -19.89
N SER A 99 3.18 -32.50 -18.87
CA SER A 99 2.36 -33.16 -17.84
C SER A 99 1.97 -32.21 -16.69
N GLY A 100 2.54 -31.00 -16.67
CA GLY A 100 2.33 -29.99 -15.64
C GLY A 100 3.32 -30.06 -14.47
N LYS A 101 4.29 -30.98 -14.51
CA LYS A 101 5.35 -31.13 -13.49
C LYS A 101 6.26 -29.90 -13.53
N GLN A 102 6.49 -29.31 -12.36
CA GLN A 102 7.25 -28.06 -12.22
C GLN A 102 8.71 -28.35 -11.94
N ALA A 103 9.61 -27.63 -12.61
CA ALA A 103 11.03 -27.70 -12.36
C ALA A 103 11.38 -27.18 -10.96
N GLU A 104 12.32 -27.83 -10.29
CA GLU A 104 12.86 -27.41 -9.00
C GLU A 104 14.39 -27.32 -9.03
N ARG A 105 15.10 -28.23 -9.70
CA ARG A 105 16.58 -28.25 -9.74
C ARG A 105 17.14 -28.29 -11.16
N PHE A 106 18.37 -27.78 -11.30
CA PHE A 106 19.12 -27.74 -12.56
C PHE A 106 20.53 -28.31 -12.38
N ASP A 107 20.94 -29.22 -13.26
CA ASP A 107 22.32 -29.73 -13.34
C ASP A 107 22.80 -29.91 -14.79
N PRO A 108 23.79 -29.14 -15.28
CA PRO A 108 24.48 -28.04 -14.59
C PRO A 108 23.56 -26.84 -14.26
N PRO A 109 24.04 -25.88 -13.44
CA PRO A 109 23.31 -24.64 -13.18
C PRO A 109 22.96 -23.89 -14.48
N ILE A 110 21.82 -23.20 -14.48
CA ILE A 110 21.44 -22.30 -15.57
C ILE A 110 21.99 -20.90 -15.33
N VAL A 111 22.17 -20.12 -16.40
CA VAL A 111 22.69 -18.74 -16.32
C VAL A 111 21.54 -17.75 -16.40
N VAL A 112 21.53 -16.78 -15.49
CA VAL A 112 20.60 -15.65 -15.46
C VAL A 112 21.39 -14.36 -15.64
N THR A 113 20.99 -13.55 -16.59
CA THR A 113 21.51 -12.19 -16.81
C THR A 113 20.39 -11.19 -16.56
N MET A 114 20.59 -10.22 -15.68
CA MET A 114 19.61 -9.16 -15.42
C MET A 114 20.22 -7.79 -15.68
N GLU A 115 19.54 -6.97 -16.48
CA GLU A 115 19.85 -5.56 -16.61
C GLU A 115 19.40 -4.77 -15.37
N LEU A 116 20.20 -3.80 -14.97
CA LEU A 116 19.98 -3.00 -13.78
C LEU A 116 19.38 -1.64 -14.14
N THR A 117 18.52 -1.14 -13.25
CA THR A 117 17.91 0.19 -13.37
C THR A 117 18.97 1.29 -13.44
N SER A 118 18.78 2.26 -14.34
CA SER A 118 19.63 3.45 -14.37
C SER A 118 19.51 4.26 -13.07
N GLY A 119 20.65 4.66 -12.51
CA GLY A 119 20.68 5.42 -11.26
C GLY A 119 20.51 4.58 -10.00
N GLN A 120 20.56 3.24 -10.13
CA GLN A 120 20.58 2.32 -8.99
C GLN A 120 21.67 2.70 -7.97
N THR A 121 21.30 2.61 -6.69
CA THR A 121 22.22 2.78 -5.56
C THR A 121 22.30 1.50 -4.74
N ASP A 122 23.37 1.38 -3.95
CA ASP A 122 23.48 0.37 -2.91
C ASP A 122 22.79 0.79 -1.60
N SER A 123 22.93 -0.02 -0.55
CA SER A 123 22.38 0.24 0.79
C SER A 123 22.94 1.48 1.50
N THR A 124 24.02 2.08 0.99
CA THR A 124 24.63 3.31 1.51
C THR A 124 24.17 4.57 0.76
N GLY A 125 23.41 4.38 -0.33
CA GLY A 125 23.04 5.46 -1.25
C GLY A 125 24.13 5.80 -2.26
N LYS A 126 25.23 5.01 -2.34
CA LYS A 126 26.25 5.16 -3.38
C LYS A 126 25.69 4.64 -4.70
N ARG A 127 25.83 5.41 -5.78
CA ARG A 127 25.49 4.95 -7.14
C ARG A 127 26.39 3.79 -7.54
N ILE A 128 25.80 2.72 -8.04
CA ILE A 128 26.55 1.54 -8.47
C ILE A 128 27.28 1.77 -9.80
N VAL A 129 28.43 1.14 -9.96
CA VAL A 129 29.25 1.17 -11.18
C VAL A 129 29.77 -0.21 -11.54
N THR A 130 30.30 -0.37 -12.76
CA THR A 130 30.99 -1.59 -13.19
C THR A 130 32.11 -1.95 -12.19
N GLY A 131 32.19 -3.23 -11.83
CA GLY A 131 33.13 -3.76 -10.84
C GLY A 131 32.60 -3.77 -9.40
N ASP A 132 31.52 -3.07 -9.09
CA ASP A 132 30.87 -3.16 -7.78
C ASP A 132 30.25 -4.57 -7.58
N ILE A 133 30.13 -4.99 -6.32
CA ILE A 133 29.57 -6.29 -5.93
C ILE A 133 28.10 -6.13 -5.51
N VAL A 134 27.25 -7.01 -6.01
CA VAL A 134 25.85 -7.13 -5.59
C VAL A 134 25.57 -8.51 -4.99
N PRO A 135 24.96 -8.61 -3.80
CA PRO A 135 24.53 -9.89 -3.26
C PRO A 135 23.36 -10.50 -4.07
N ILE A 136 23.37 -11.83 -4.20
CA ILE A 136 22.34 -12.61 -4.90
C ILE A 136 21.55 -13.38 -3.86
N TRP A 137 20.23 -13.33 -3.94
CA TRP A 137 19.33 -13.98 -3.01
C TRP A 137 18.27 -14.81 -3.71
N SER A 138 17.87 -15.90 -3.06
CA SER A 138 16.71 -16.72 -3.39
C SER A 138 15.63 -16.51 -2.32
N TYR A 139 14.36 -16.64 -2.72
CA TYR A 139 13.22 -16.61 -1.80
C TYR A 139 12.73 -18.02 -1.51
N ASP A 140 12.60 -18.34 -0.23
CA ASP A 140 11.95 -19.54 0.25
C ASP A 140 10.46 -19.24 0.51
N GLU A 141 9.60 -19.73 -0.36
CA GLU A 141 8.14 -19.53 -0.28
C GLU A 141 7.50 -20.27 0.90
N GLN A 142 8.14 -21.33 1.43
CA GLN A 142 7.61 -22.07 2.57
C GLN A 142 7.84 -21.30 3.87
N THR A 143 9.01 -20.67 4.02
CA THR A 143 9.35 -19.91 5.23
C THR A 143 9.08 -18.41 5.11
N GLY A 144 8.88 -17.90 3.89
CA GLY A 144 8.72 -16.47 3.60
C GLY A 144 10.01 -15.68 3.77
N ARG A 145 11.17 -16.30 3.55
CA ARG A 145 12.48 -15.73 3.89
C ARG A 145 13.43 -15.69 2.70
N TRP A 146 14.28 -14.67 2.68
CA TRP A 146 15.36 -14.54 1.71
C TRP A 146 16.63 -15.22 2.21
N LYS A 147 17.25 -16.02 1.35
CA LYS A 147 18.53 -16.69 1.60
C LYS A 147 19.60 -16.11 0.68
N GLN A 148 20.76 -15.76 1.23
CA GLN A 148 21.87 -15.31 0.41
C GLN A 148 22.54 -16.52 -0.26
N GLU A 149 22.57 -16.54 -1.58
CA GLU A 149 23.12 -17.64 -2.36
C GLU A 149 24.52 -17.34 -2.89
N GLY A 150 24.87 -16.05 -3.02
CA GLY A 150 26.17 -15.64 -3.51
C GLY A 150 26.33 -14.15 -3.70
N LYS A 151 27.25 -13.79 -4.58
CA LYS A 151 27.59 -12.43 -4.97
C LYS A 151 27.85 -12.39 -6.47
N GLY A 152 27.31 -11.39 -7.15
CA GLY A 152 27.59 -11.08 -8.55
C GLY A 152 28.46 -9.84 -8.69
N ILE A 153 29.12 -9.71 -9.85
CA ILE A 153 29.90 -8.53 -10.22
C ILE A 153 29.11 -7.75 -11.27
N ILE A 154 28.92 -6.46 -11.01
CA ILE A 154 28.23 -5.57 -11.94
C ILE A 154 29.12 -5.35 -13.17
N SER A 155 28.57 -5.62 -14.33
CA SER A 155 29.23 -5.57 -15.63
C SER A 155 28.55 -4.57 -16.57
N GLY A 156 29.20 -4.31 -17.71
CA GLY A 156 28.69 -3.44 -18.76
C GLY A 156 29.35 -2.04 -18.80
N PRO A 157 28.72 -1.07 -19.50
CA PRO A 157 27.40 -1.18 -20.12
C PRO A 157 27.35 -2.22 -21.26
N ASN A 158 26.21 -2.88 -21.43
CA ASN A 158 25.95 -3.75 -22.58
C ASN A 158 25.62 -2.92 -23.84
N SER A 159 25.25 -3.59 -24.95
CA SER A 159 24.89 -2.93 -26.21
C SER A 159 23.72 -1.95 -26.11
N ASN A 160 22.89 -2.05 -25.07
CA ASN A 160 21.77 -1.15 -24.79
C ASN A 160 22.14 -0.02 -23.80
N GLY A 161 23.42 0.11 -23.45
CA GLY A 161 23.88 1.12 -22.50
C GLY A 161 23.56 0.80 -21.03
N ARG A 162 23.14 -0.44 -20.70
CA ARG A 162 22.72 -0.84 -19.35
C ARG A 162 23.82 -1.60 -18.62
N LEU A 163 23.94 -1.34 -17.31
CA LEU A 163 24.68 -2.23 -16.42
C LEU A 163 23.89 -3.54 -16.27
N TYR A 164 24.59 -4.64 -16.05
CA TYR A 164 23.96 -5.95 -15.87
C TYR A 164 24.76 -6.83 -14.92
N VAL A 165 24.14 -7.89 -14.44
CA VAL A 165 24.79 -8.94 -13.64
C VAL A 165 24.44 -10.28 -14.23
N GLU A 166 25.45 -11.10 -14.43
CA GLU A 166 25.32 -12.50 -14.83
C GLU A 166 25.65 -13.39 -13.64
N TYR A 167 24.80 -14.37 -13.38
CA TYR A 167 24.97 -15.32 -12.29
C TYR A 167 24.33 -16.67 -12.60
N THR A 168 24.78 -17.72 -11.92
CA THR A 168 24.24 -19.07 -12.10
C THR A 168 23.27 -19.45 -10.99
N VAL A 169 22.20 -20.16 -11.32
CA VAL A 169 21.21 -20.67 -10.36
C VAL A 169 21.04 -22.18 -10.50
N ARG A 170 20.87 -22.86 -9.37
CA ARG A 170 20.76 -24.34 -9.28
C ARG A 170 19.36 -24.84 -9.00
N HIS A 171 18.45 -23.94 -8.63
CA HIS A 171 17.08 -24.26 -8.32
C HIS A 171 16.13 -23.14 -8.71
N LEU A 172 14.86 -23.49 -8.87
CA LEU A 172 13.79 -22.54 -9.10
C LEU A 172 13.55 -21.72 -7.82
N SER A 173 13.31 -20.42 -7.97
CA SER A 173 12.94 -19.49 -6.89
C SER A 173 12.62 -18.13 -7.51
N PHE A 174 12.13 -17.19 -6.71
CA PHE A 174 12.38 -15.78 -6.98
C PHE A 174 13.84 -15.48 -6.70
N TRP A 175 14.53 -14.92 -7.69
CA TRP A 175 15.92 -14.52 -7.57
C TRP A 175 16.03 -13.00 -7.59
N GLN A 176 16.71 -12.42 -6.62
CA GLN A 176 16.91 -10.96 -6.59
C GLN A 176 18.38 -10.58 -6.43
N LEU A 177 18.71 -9.43 -7.02
CA LEU A 177 19.97 -8.76 -6.84
C LEU A 177 19.73 -7.61 -5.87
N GLY A 178 20.39 -7.58 -4.72
CA GLY A 178 20.10 -6.52 -3.77
C GLY A 178 20.93 -6.50 -2.50
N TRP A 179 20.91 -5.35 -1.85
CA TRP A 179 21.64 -5.08 -0.62
C TRP A 179 20.66 -5.04 0.55
N PHE A 180 20.86 -5.95 1.50
CA PHE A 180 20.16 -5.91 2.77
C PHE A 180 20.75 -4.79 3.65
N MET A 181 19.90 -3.87 4.12
CA MET A 181 20.31 -2.76 4.96
C MET A 181 20.40 -3.18 6.43
N ARG A 182 21.61 -3.50 6.87
CA ARG A 182 21.90 -3.70 8.31
C ARG A 182 21.95 -2.39 9.09
N ASN A 183 22.40 -1.33 8.43
CA ASN A 183 22.48 0.01 9.01
C ASN A 183 21.25 0.83 8.61
N HIS A 184 20.13 0.57 9.28
CA HIS A 184 18.89 1.33 9.17
C HIS A 184 18.48 1.83 10.56
N CYS A 185 17.69 2.90 10.65
CA CYS A 185 17.11 3.29 11.94
C CYS A 185 15.81 2.52 12.17
N LEU A 186 15.64 1.95 13.37
CA LEU A 186 14.41 1.23 13.75
C LEU A 186 13.17 2.10 13.59
N LYS A 187 13.33 3.40 13.81
CA LYS A 187 12.30 4.42 13.67
C LYS A 187 12.91 5.66 13.04
N SER A 188 12.21 6.27 12.07
CA SER A 188 12.57 7.58 11.56
C SER A 188 12.49 8.65 12.66
N ARG A 189 13.01 9.84 12.38
CA ARG A 189 12.57 11.06 13.07
C ARG A 189 11.05 11.27 12.87
N LYS A 190 10.41 12.01 13.77
CA LYS A 190 8.97 12.27 13.71
C LYS A 190 8.63 13.02 12.42
N ILE A 191 7.69 12.50 11.64
CA ILE A 191 7.23 13.11 10.39
C ILE A 191 5.95 13.84 10.71
N VAL A 192 5.93 15.17 10.54
CA VAL A 192 4.79 16.04 10.85
C VAL A 192 4.26 16.62 9.56
N LEU A 193 2.96 16.49 9.33
CA LEU A 193 2.25 17.16 8.26
C LEU A 193 1.79 18.53 8.75
N ASP A 194 2.36 19.58 8.17
CA ASP A 194 1.98 20.95 8.45
C ASP A 194 0.92 21.40 7.45
N GLY A 195 -0.20 21.92 7.93
CA GLY A 195 -1.33 22.32 7.08
C GLY A 195 -2.33 21.21 6.70
N TRP A 196 -2.23 20.00 7.27
CA TRP A 196 -3.27 18.96 7.14
C TRP A 196 -4.16 18.88 8.40
N PRO A 197 -5.43 19.29 8.31
CA PRO A 197 -6.35 19.16 9.44
C PRO A 197 -6.79 17.71 9.63
N GLU A 198 -6.93 17.28 10.89
CA GLU A 198 -7.33 15.91 11.24
C GLU A 198 -8.70 15.53 10.65
N GLU A 199 -9.59 16.52 10.49
CA GLU A 199 -10.91 16.32 9.92
C GLU A 199 -10.86 15.87 8.46
N TYR A 200 -9.82 16.12 7.68
CA TYR A 200 -9.73 15.61 6.30
C TYR A 200 -9.33 14.13 6.22
N GLY A 201 -9.18 13.47 7.37
CA GLY A 201 -8.89 12.04 7.46
C GLY A 201 -7.40 11.72 7.30
N GLY A 202 -7.11 10.46 6.97
CA GLY A 202 -5.74 9.97 6.92
C GLY A 202 -4.98 10.40 5.66
N VAL A 203 -3.68 10.65 5.81
CA VAL A 203 -2.74 10.88 4.71
C VAL A 203 -1.86 9.67 4.52
N TYR A 204 -1.77 9.20 3.29
CA TYR A 204 -0.86 8.17 2.86
C TYR A 204 0.49 8.79 2.50
N LEU A 205 1.58 8.28 3.05
CA LEU A 205 2.94 8.70 2.72
C LEU A 205 3.67 7.58 2.02
N THR A 206 4.22 7.85 0.84
CA THR A 206 5.15 6.96 0.14
C THR A 206 6.58 7.44 0.36
N PHE A 207 7.52 6.50 0.43
CA PHE A 207 8.96 6.74 0.54
C PHE A 207 9.64 5.95 -0.57
N SER A 208 10.33 6.64 -1.47
CA SER A 208 10.96 6.00 -2.62
C SER A 208 12.38 6.47 -2.87
N ALA A 209 13.20 5.53 -3.32
CA ALA A 209 14.52 5.74 -3.92
C ALA A 209 14.76 4.64 -4.95
N ALA A 210 15.86 4.69 -5.71
CA ALA A 210 16.17 3.61 -6.65
C ALA A 210 16.33 2.28 -5.89
N GLY A 211 15.49 1.28 -6.22
CA GLY A 211 15.47 0.00 -5.54
C GLY A 211 14.78 -0.04 -4.18
N TYR A 212 14.12 1.04 -3.76
CA TYR A 212 13.47 1.16 -2.46
C TYR A 212 12.08 1.76 -2.58
N TRP A 213 11.10 1.11 -1.95
CA TRP A 213 9.77 1.65 -1.79
C TRP A 213 9.16 1.20 -0.47
N ARG A 214 8.55 2.12 0.26
CA ARG A 214 7.77 1.87 1.47
C ARG A 214 6.64 2.87 1.58
N ASP A 215 5.70 2.58 2.44
CA ASP A 215 4.62 3.48 2.81
C ASP A 215 4.35 3.47 4.31
N THR A 216 3.66 4.52 4.76
CA THR A 216 3.02 4.60 6.07
C THR A 216 1.81 5.53 5.98
N HIS A 217 1.06 5.64 7.07
CA HIS A 217 -0.11 6.50 7.15
C HIS A 217 0.01 7.44 8.34
N VAL A 218 -0.59 8.62 8.18
CA VAL A 218 -0.88 9.57 9.26
C VAL A 218 -2.38 9.47 9.52
N TRP A 219 -2.78 9.04 10.72
CA TRP A 219 -4.19 8.88 11.11
C TRP A 219 -4.41 9.35 12.55
N GLY A 220 -5.42 10.19 12.78
CA GLY A 220 -5.87 10.58 14.13
C GLY A 220 -4.94 11.57 14.83
N ASN A 221 -4.00 12.14 14.08
CA ASN A 221 -3.10 13.22 14.44
C ASN A 221 -2.47 13.73 13.13
N ASN A 222 -1.55 14.69 13.22
CA ASN A 222 -0.82 15.23 12.07
C ASN A 222 0.60 14.67 11.94
N TRP A 223 0.93 13.53 12.54
CA TRP A 223 2.30 13.01 12.52
C TRP A 223 2.42 11.49 12.50
N THR A 224 3.56 10.98 12.06
CA THR A 224 3.82 9.54 12.05
C THR A 224 5.31 9.25 12.13
N TYR A 225 5.66 7.97 12.13
CA TYR A 225 7.02 7.47 12.00
C TYR A 225 7.05 6.39 10.93
N LEU A 226 8.18 6.27 10.23
CA LEU A 226 8.49 5.13 9.41
C LEU A 226 9.36 4.15 10.21
N PHE A 227 8.89 2.91 10.36
CA PHE A 227 9.69 1.84 10.97
C PHE A 227 10.63 1.21 9.94
N HIS A 228 11.82 0.82 10.40
CA HIS A 228 12.93 0.36 9.55
C HIS A 228 13.27 1.38 8.45
N ALA A 229 13.45 2.63 8.84
CA ALA A 229 13.69 3.73 7.92
C ALA A 229 15.14 3.71 7.38
N PRO A 230 15.33 4.03 6.09
CA PRO A 230 16.63 3.97 5.44
C PRO A 230 17.56 5.08 5.93
N GLY A 231 18.85 4.78 6.02
CA GLY A 231 19.90 5.75 6.37
C GLY A 231 20.25 6.73 5.24
N PHE A 232 19.77 6.51 4.02
CA PHE A 232 20.01 7.39 2.86
C PHE A 232 18.81 8.32 2.57
N PRO A 233 18.99 9.37 1.76
CA PRO A 233 17.92 10.28 1.40
C PRO A 233 16.86 9.63 0.50
N VAL A 234 15.57 9.89 0.78
CA VAL A 234 14.44 9.41 -0.02
C VAL A 234 13.61 10.55 -0.60
N THR A 235 12.77 10.23 -1.57
CA THR A 235 11.62 11.05 -1.97
C THR A 235 10.41 10.64 -1.16
N ILE A 236 9.70 11.61 -0.58
CA ILE A 236 8.46 11.40 0.16
C ILE A 236 7.31 11.94 -0.69
N GLY A 237 6.30 11.13 -0.99
CA GLY A 237 5.04 11.57 -1.59
C GLY A 237 3.90 11.52 -0.58
N ALA A 238 2.95 12.46 -0.65
CA ALA A 238 1.78 12.50 0.23
C ALA A 238 0.47 12.47 -0.59
N TYR A 239 -0.50 11.67 -0.13
CA TYR A 239 -1.77 11.46 -0.82
C TYR A 239 -2.94 11.36 0.16
N ALA A 240 -4.04 12.07 -0.11
CA ALA A 240 -5.28 11.97 0.64
C ALA A 240 -6.16 10.83 0.12
N GLY A 241 -6.64 9.95 1.01
CA GLY A 241 -7.52 8.83 0.63
C GLY A 241 -6.80 7.61 0.05
N GLY A 242 -5.50 7.46 0.29
CA GLY A 242 -4.70 6.30 -0.10
C GLY A 242 -3.66 6.57 -1.20
N PRO A 243 -2.89 5.56 -1.64
CA PRO A 243 -1.76 5.71 -2.57
C PRO A 243 -2.16 6.18 -3.97
N ARG A 244 -3.42 5.95 -4.38
CA ARG A 244 -4.00 6.45 -5.64
C ARG A 244 -4.96 7.62 -5.42
N GLY A 245 -4.90 8.20 -4.23
CA GLY A 245 -5.75 9.29 -3.80
C GLY A 245 -5.30 10.64 -4.35
N THR A 246 -5.79 11.71 -3.74
CA THR A 246 -5.47 13.07 -4.19
C THR A 246 -4.05 13.43 -3.77
N PHE A 247 -3.17 13.76 -4.72
CA PHE A 247 -1.80 14.17 -4.46
C PHE A 247 -1.74 15.48 -3.65
N LEU A 248 -0.95 15.48 -2.58
CA LEU A 248 -0.81 16.61 -1.64
C LEU A 248 0.56 17.29 -1.72
N GLY A 249 1.59 16.56 -2.16
CA GLY A 249 2.95 17.08 -2.21
C GLY A 249 4.00 16.00 -2.38
N SER A 250 5.19 16.41 -2.80
CA SER A 250 6.37 15.55 -2.90
C SER A 250 7.63 16.32 -2.45
N TRP A 251 8.50 15.65 -1.70
CA TRP A 251 9.75 16.22 -1.22
C TRP A 251 10.91 15.26 -1.42
N THR A 252 11.91 15.68 -2.19
CA THR A 252 13.08 14.87 -2.54
C THR A 252 14.24 15.10 -1.55
N GLY A 253 15.17 14.14 -1.48
CA GLY A 253 16.41 14.28 -0.70
C GLY A 253 16.22 14.32 0.82
N ARG A 254 15.16 13.71 1.35
CA ARG A 254 14.84 13.72 2.79
C ARG A 254 15.59 12.60 3.52
N ARG A 255 16.40 12.94 4.52
CA ARG A 255 17.00 11.97 5.46
C ARG A 255 16.03 11.67 6.59
N LEU A 256 15.83 10.37 6.87
CA LEU A 256 14.85 9.91 7.85
C LEU A 256 15.45 9.58 9.21
N CYS A 257 16.73 9.22 9.28
CA CYS A 257 17.37 8.78 10.52
C CYS A 257 18.07 9.90 11.32
N GLU A 258 18.12 11.13 10.80
CA GLU A 258 18.94 12.21 11.36
C GLU A 258 18.19 13.55 11.44
N GLY A 259 18.52 14.34 12.47
CA GLY A 259 17.94 15.65 12.74
C GLY A 259 16.66 15.61 13.59
N GLY A 260 16.09 16.80 13.83
CA GLY A 260 14.80 16.95 14.53
C GLY A 260 13.60 16.56 13.67
N ASP A 261 12.41 17.00 14.06
CA ASP A 261 11.16 16.69 13.36
C ASP A 261 11.23 17.01 11.85
N LEU A 262 10.69 16.12 11.02
CA LEU A 262 10.49 16.33 9.60
C LEU A 262 9.15 16.99 9.35
N ILE A 263 9.17 18.31 9.20
CA ILE A 263 7.98 19.08 8.84
C ILE A 263 7.79 19.01 7.32
N LEU A 264 6.65 18.46 6.90
CA LEU A 264 6.22 18.35 5.51
C LEU A 264 5.02 19.28 5.30
N PRO A 265 5.21 20.45 4.66
CA PRO A 265 4.13 21.39 4.40
C PRO A 265 3.21 20.85 3.31
N VAL A 266 1.95 20.60 3.64
CA VAL A 266 0.92 20.17 2.71
C VAL A 266 -0.16 21.23 2.57
N GLN A 267 -0.72 21.33 1.38
CA GLN A 267 -1.85 22.21 1.10
C GLN A 267 -3.08 21.36 0.78
N ILE A 268 -4.23 21.75 1.35
CA ILE A 268 -5.51 21.12 1.03
C ILE A 268 -5.86 21.46 -0.43
N PRO A 269 -5.90 20.48 -1.35
CA PRO A 269 -6.22 20.73 -2.75
C PRO A 269 -7.64 21.28 -2.90
N ALA A 270 -7.88 22.14 -3.89
CA ALA A 270 -9.20 22.75 -4.14
C ALA A 270 -10.34 21.71 -4.24
N ALA A 271 -10.05 20.53 -4.77
CA ALA A 271 -11.00 19.41 -4.87
C ALA A 271 -11.46 18.83 -3.51
N LEU A 272 -10.72 19.09 -2.43
CA LEU A 272 -11.07 18.71 -1.06
C LEU A 272 -11.58 19.91 -0.25
N GLN A 273 -11.27 21.14 -0.64
CA GLN A 273 -11.73 22.34 0.06
C GLN A 273 -13.27 22.45 0.08
N ASN A 274 -13.95 21.92 -0.93
CA ASN A 274 -15.42 21.88 -0.96
C ASN A 274 -16.02 20.68 -0.20
N ARG A 275 -15.22 19.93 0.56
CA ARG A 275 -15.70 18.77 1.31
C ARG A 275 -15.66 19.01 2.80
N MET A 276 -16.71 18.57 3.45
CA MET A 276 -16.82 18.47 4.89
C MET A 276 -15.81 17.44 5.40
N GLY A 277 -14.97 17.85 6.34
CA GLY A 277 -14.14 16.93 7.11
C GLY A 277 -14.98 16.02 8.01
N LYS A 278 -14.31 15.20 8.81
CA LYS A 278 -14.89 14.37 9.86
C LYS A 278 -15.69 15.24 10.82
N ARG A 279 -16.95 14.87 11.03
CA ARG A 279 -17.86 15.42 12.02
C ARG A 279 -18.45 14.28 12.85
N ILE A 280 -18.61 14.55 14.14
CA ILE A 280 -19.26 13.67 15.10
C ILE A 280 -20.60 14.33 15.41
N ILE A 281 -21.67 13.76 14.87
CA ILE A 281 -23.02 14.25 15.03
C ILE A 281 -23.62 13.59 16.26
N HIS A 282 -24.12 14.42 17.18
CA HIS A 282 -24.88 14.03 18.35
C HIS A 282 -26.34 14.39 18.11
N VAL A 283 -27.23 13.43 18.30
CA VAL A 283 -28.67 13.58 18.13
C VAL A 283 -29.37 13.09 19.39
N SER A 284 -30.15 13.97 19.99
CA SER A 284 -31.01 13.69 21.14
C SER A 284 -32.46 14.04 20.84
N GLY A 285 -33.40 13.19 21.25
CA GLY A 285 -34.82 13.52 21.28
C GLY A 285 -35.17 14.22 22.59
N ILE A 286 -35.89 15.34 22.52
CA ILE A 286 -36.35 16.12 23.67
C ILE A 286 -37.88 16.18 23.66
N CYS A 287 -38.48 16.09 24.85
CA CYS A 287 -39.90 16.33 25.05
C CYS A 287 -40.15 17.78 25.47
N PRO A 288 -40.78 18.63 24.63
CA PRO A 288 -40.99 20.04 24.95
C PRO A 288 -41.71 20.23 26.29
N GLY A 289 -41.16 21.11 27.14
CA GLY A 289 -41.76 21.44 28.44
C GLY A 289 -41.46 20.44 29.57
N GLN A 290 -40.61 19.43 29.34
CA GLN A 290 -40.19 18.49 30.37
C GLN A 290 -38.68 18.58 30.62
N GLU A 291 -38.27 18.75 31.87
CA GLU A 291 -36.85 18.72 32.23
C GLU A 291 -36.34 17.26 32.24
N ARG A 292 -35.33 16.97 31.40
CA ARG A 292 -34.40 15.82 31.47
C ARG A 292 -34.77 14.49 30.80
N LEU A 293 -35.74 14.43 29.91
CA LEU A 293 -35.91 13.23 29.09
C LEU A 293 -35.11 13.36 27.77
N ASP A 294 -33.86 12.88 27.77
CA ASP A 294 -32.98 12.81 26.59
C ASP A 294 -33.07 11.39 26.00
N VAL A 295 -33.70 11.25 24.83
CA VAL A 295 -33.77 9.99 24.09
C VAL A 295 -32.65 9.91 23.08
N ARG A 296 -31.78 8.91 23.24
CA ARG A 296 -30.62 8.71 22.37
C ARG A 296 -30.80 7.48 21.47
N PRO A 297 -31.08 7.66 20.17
CA PRO A 297 -31.41 6.54 19.30
C PRO A 297 -30.19 5.69 18.94
N THR A 298 -30.45 4.38 18.77
CA THR A 298 -29.50 3.46 18.12
C THR A 298 -30.12 2.90 16.84
N VAL A 299 -29.75 3.45 15.68
CA VAL A 299 -30.35 3.12 14.38
C VAL A 299 -29.33 3.17 13.24
N PRO A 300 -29.49 2.37 12.17
CA PRO A 300 -28.65 2.48 10.99
C PRO A 300 -28.99 3.73 10.19
N ILE A 301 -27.97 4.45 9.71
CA ILE A 301 -28.11 5.64 8.90
C ILE A 301 -27.53 5.39 7.50
N TRP A 302 -28.29 5.77 6.48
CA TRP A 302 -27.87 5.85 5.09
C TRP A 302 -27.98 7.27 4.57
N TYR A 303 -27.25 7.57 3.51
CA TYR A 303 -27.37 8.84 2.81
C TYR A 303 -27.16 8.67 1.31
N ARG A 304 -27.70 9.59 0.53
CA ARG A 304 -27.42 9.74 -0.91
C ARG A 304 -27.51 11.20 -1.28
N LYS A 305 -26.83 11.62 -2.36
CA LYS A 305 -27.15 12.93 -2.93
C LYS A 305 -28.59 12.89 -3.43
N GLU A 306 -29.30 14.00 -3.29
CA GLU A 306 -30.70 14.10 -3.77
C GLU A 306 -30.83 13.71 -5.26
N THR A 307 -29.79 14.02 -6.05
CA THR A 307 -29.68 13.73 -7.49
C THR A 307 -29.28 12.28 -7.83
N GLU A 308 -28.92 11.45 -6.86
CA GLU A 308 -28.42 10.09 -7.06
C GLU A 308 -29.40 9.06 -6.49
N ALA A 309 -29.57 7.90 -7.15
CA ALA A 309 -30.51 6.87 -6.71
C ALA A 309 -29.94 5.90 -5.64
N ASN A 310 -28.62 5.79 -5.55
CA ASN A 310 -27.96 4.77 -4.74
C ASN A 310 -27.74 5.28 -3.31
N TRP A 311 -28.15 4.48 -2.33
CA TRP A 311 -27.90 4.73 -0.91
C TRP A 311 -26.50 4.28 -0.52
N THR A 312 -25.80 5.13 0.23
CA THR A 312 -24.54 4.83 0.90
C THR A 312 -24.79 4.63 2.38
N TYR A 313 -24.28 3.56 2.96
CA TYR A 313 -24.37 3.34 4.41
C TYR A 313 -23.39 4.26 5.15
N ALA A 314 -23.91 5.17 5.99
CA ALA A 314 -23.09 6.05 6.81
C ALA A 314 -22.57 5.35 8.07
N GLY A 315 -23.34 4.40 8.62
CA GLY A 315 -22.99 3.68 9.84
C GLY A 315 -24.18 3.52 10.79
N MET A 316 -23.92 2.99 11.97
CA MET A 316 -24.89 2.99 13.06
C MET A 316 -24.76 4.30 13.85
N LEU A 317 -25.84 5.07 13.93
CA LEU A 317 -26.03 6.03 15.01
C LEU A 317 -26.15 5.19 16.29
N LYS A 318 -25.23 5.32 17.23
CA LYS A 318 -25.23 4.56 18.49
C LYS A 318 -25.32 5.53 19.65
N ASP A 319 -26.33 5.34 20.48
CA ASP A 319 -26.64 6.24 21.60
C ASP A 319 -26.61 7.71 21.17
N GLY A 320 -27.24 7.99 20.02
CA GLY A 320 -27.31 9.33 19.44
C GLY A 320 -26.03 9.82 18.76
N VAL A 321 -24.97 9.02 18.63
CA VAL A 321 -23.68 9.45 18.07
C VAL A 321 -23.36 8.78 16.74
N LEU A 322 -23.07 9.58 15.71
CA LEU A 322 -22.65 9.12 14.38
C LEU A 322 -21.42 9.92 13.92
N THR A 323 -20.43 9.23 13.35
CA THR A 323 -19.33 9.90 12.64
C THR A 323 -19.62 9.94 11.14
N ILE A 324 -19.54 11.12 10.55
CA ILE A 324 -19.71 11.32 9.11
C ILE A 324 -18.55 12.15 8.54
N ASN A 325 -18.17 11.91 7.29
CA ASN A 325 -17.10 12.63 6.62
C ASN A 325 -17.32 12.68 5.10
N GLY A 326 -16.63 13.60 4.42
CA GLY A 326 -16.50 13.60 2.96
C GLY A 326 -17.72 14.10 2.17
N LEU A 327 -18.76 14.60 2.84
CA LEU A 327 -19.89 15.24 2.16
C LEU A 327 -19.46 16.54 1.48
N ILE A 328 -20.15 16.96 0.43
CA ILE A 328 -19.79 18.14 -0.36
C ILE A 328 -20.56 19.37 0.14
N PHE A 329 -19.88 20.50 0.35
CA PHE A 329 -20.50 21.78 0.69
C PHE A 329 -21.38 22.31 -0.45
N GLY A 330 -22.53 22.89 -0.11
CA GLY A 330 -23.57 23.34 -1.04
C GLY A 330 -24.37 22.20 -1.70
N GLN A 331 -24.10 20.94 -1.34
CA GLN A 331 -24.83 19.80 -1.87
C GLN A 331 -25.98 19.40 -0.93
N LYS A 332 -27.14 19.12 -1.53
CA LYS A 332 -28.28 18.51 -0.84
C LYS A 332 -28.18 16.99 -0.83
N TYR A 333 -28.42 16.42 0.34
CA TYR A 333 -28.42 14.99 0.62
C TYR A 333 -29.74 14.57 1.23
N LEU A 334 -30.19 13.36 0.90
CA LEU A 334 -31.23 12.68 1.65
C LEU A 334 -30.56 11.70 2.60
N PHE A 335 -30.89 11.79 3.87
CA PHE A 335 -30.51 10.84 4.90
C PHE A 335 -31.70 9.95 5.21
N ALA A 336 -31.44 8.70 5.54
CA ALA A 336 -32.48 7.75 5.86
C ALA A 336 -32.10 6.82 7.01
N THR A 337 -33.12 6.32 7.68
CA THR A 337 -33.01 5.33 8.74
C THR A 337 -34.12 4.30 8.64
N ARG A 338 -33.90 3.15 9.26
CA ARG A 338 -34.91 2.10 9.39
C ARG A 338 -35.19 1.85 10.86
N TYR A 339 -36.45 2.00 11.25
CA TYR A 339 -36.90 1.77 12.62
C TYR A 339 -38.23 0.98 12.57
N GLU A 340 -38.35 -0.07 13.38
CA GLU A 340 -39.52 -0.98 13.43
C GLU A 340 -40.01 -1.46 12.05
N GLY A 341 -39.06 -1.71 11.15
CA GLY A 341 -39.34 -2.20 9.80
C GLY A 341 -39.75 -1.12 8.80
N GLN A 342 -40.06 0.10 9.26
CA GLN A 342 -40.40 1.27 8.45
C GLN A 342 -39.15 2.07 8.05
N TRP A 343 -39.24 2.76 6.91
CA TRP A 343 -38.18 3.57 6.34
C TRP A 343 -38.52 5.06 6.48
N TYR A 344 -37.58 5.85 6.98
CA TYR A 344 -37.74 7.28 7.21
C TYR A 344 -36.64 8.04 6.49
N GLU A 345 -36.99 9.14 5.85
CA GLU A 345 -36.05 9.99 5.10
C GLU A 345 -36.17 11.45 5.53
N ALA A 346 -35.06 12.19 5.49
CA ALA A 346 -35.03 13.63 5.67
C ALA A 346 -33.95 14.27 4.80
N GLY A 347 -34.25 15.46 4.25
CA GLY A 347 -33.33 16.24 3.42
C GLY A 347 -32.44 17.16 4.24
N PHE A 348 -31.15 17.18 3.89
CA PHE A 348 -30.13 18.00 4.54
C PHE A 348 -29.27 18.73 3.52
N GLU A 349 -28.94 19.99 3.77
CA GLU A 349 -27.97 20.75 3.00
C GLU A 349 -26.68 20.93 3.82
N ILE A 350 -25.52 20.68 3.20
CA ILE A 350 -24.22 20.81 3.87
C ILE A 350 -23.67 22.20 3.62
N ASN A 351 -23.56 23.02 4.66
CA ASN A 351 -23.04 24.38 4.53
C ASN A 351 -21.52 24.44 4.54
N SER A 352 -20.96 25.57 4.09
CA SER A 352 -19.51 25.82 4.08
C SER A 352 -18.87 25.85 5.48
N ASP A 353 -19.65 26.08 6.54
CA ASP A 353 -19.20 25.96 7.94
C ASP A 353 -19.30 24.52 8.46
N SER A 354 -19.65 23.56 7.60
CA SER A 354 -19.90 22.15 7.93
C SER A 354 -21.13 21.87 8.78
N THR A 355 -22.03 22.84 8.93
CA THR A 355 -23.35 22.58 9.52
C THR A 355 -24.25 21.84 8.53
N LEU A 356 -25.10 20.96 9.05
CA LEU A 356 -26.21 20.38 8.29
C LEU A 356 -27.47 21.21 8.55
N LEU A 357 -28.07 21.78 7.51
CA LEU A 357 -29.37 22.43 7.59
C LEU A 357 -30.48 21.48 7.18
N ILE A 358 -31.63 21.60 7.84
CA ILE A 358 -32.83 20.81 7.56
C ILE A 358 -33.96 21.77 7.21
N PRO A 359 -34.11 22.15 5.93
CA PRO A 359 -35.08 23.18 5.55
C PRO A 359 -36.53 22.77 5.82
N GLU A 360 -36.85 21.48 5.79
CA GLU A 360 -38.23 20.97 5.87
C GLU A 360 -38.69 20.66 7.30
N TYR A 361 -37.77 20.59 8.27
CA TYR A 361 -38.07 20.25 9.68
C TYR A 361 -37.47 21.25 10.68
N SER A 362 -37.20 22.48 10.26
CA SER A 362 -36.59 23.53 11.09
C SER A 362 -37.35 23.79 12.41
N ASP A 363 -38.65 23.52 12.43
CA ASP A 363 -39.49 23.78 13.59
C ASP A 363 -39.39 22.69 14.67
N ARG A 364 -38.73 21.56 14.37
CA ARG A 364 -38.59 20.42 15.29
C ARG A 364 -37.15 19.99 15.53
N ILE A 365 -36.19 20.43 14.73
CA ILE A 365 -34.79 20.04 14.88
C ILE A 365 -33.97 21.29 15.14
N HIS A 366 -33.31 21.33 16.30
CA HIS A 366 -32.56 22.47 16.77
C HIS A 366 -31.07 22.14 16.75
N LEU A 367 -30.27 23.06 16.20
CA LEU A 367 -28.82 23.02 16.37
C LEU A 367 -28.49 23.62 17.74
N ASP A 368 -28.04 22.79 18.67
CA ASP A 368 -27.81 23.21 20.05
C ASP A 368 -26.42 23.85 20.22
N GLN A 369 -25.39 23.17 19.72
CA GLN A 369 -24.00 23.56 19.92
C GLN A 369 -23.08 22.98 18.84
N ILE A 370 -21.98 23.67 18.57
CA ILE A 370 -20.83 23.16 17.84
C ILE A 370 -19.61 23.26 18.75
N ASP A 371 -18.88 22.15 18.94
CA ASP A 371 -17.62 22.11 19.70
C ASP A 371 -16.56 21.34 18.90
N GLY A 372 -15.64 22.07 18.25
CA GLY A 372 -14.64 21.48 17.36
C GLY A 372 -15.28 20.71 16.21
N ASN A 373 -15.09 19.38 16.18
CA ASN A 373 -15.70 18.49 15.18
C ASN A 373 -17.02 17.85 15.67
N HIS A 374 -17.50 18.19 16.86
CA HIS A 374 -18.79 17.75 17.41
C HIS A 374 -19.89 18.73 17.04
N ILE A 375 -21.02 18.22 16.53
CA ILE A 375 -22.23 19.00 16.25
C ILE A 375 -23.39 18.35 17.01
N TYR A 376 -24.10 19.15 17.79
CA TYR A 376 -25.19 18.70 18.66
C TYR A 376 -26.52 19.17 18.10
N TYR A 377 -27.41 18.22 17.85
CA TYR A 377 -28.79 18.47 17.44
C TYR A 377 -29.76 17.89 18.46
N SER A 378 -30.80 18.65 18.77
CA SER A 378 -31.96 18.16 19.47
C SER A 378 -33.16 18.06 18.53
N VAL A 379 -34.02 17.08 18.77
CA VAL A 379 -35.24 16.85 18.00
C VAL A 379 -36.43 16.84 18.94
N ASP A 380 -37.39 17.73 18.71
CA ASP A 380 -38.66 17.74 19.41
C ASP A 380 -39.45 16.48 19.07
N LEU A 381 -39.60 15.61 20.06
CA LEU A 381 -40.38 14.40 19.94
C LEU A 381 -41.88 14.74 19.94
N PRO A 382 -42.70 14.03 19.14
CA PRO A 382 -44.15 14.16 19.20
C PRO A 382 -44.70 13.84 20.61
N ASP A 383 -45.74 14.55 21.02
CA ASP A 383 -46.40 14.37 22.33
C ASP A 383 -46.75 12.90 22.63
N SER A 384 -47.18 12.14 21.62
CA SER A 384 -47.49 10.71 21.78
C SER A 384 -46.30 9.87 22.25
N ILE A 385 -45.10 10.17 21.77
CA ILE A 385 -43.87 9.49 22.18
C ILE A 385 -43.48 9.95 23.59
N CYS A 386 -43.62 11.24 23.87
CA CYS A 386 -43.35 11.80 25.19
C CYS A 386 -44.27 11.22 26.27
N ASP A 387 -45.55 11.06 25.97
CA ASP A 387 -46.53 10.48 26.90
C ASP A 387 -46.23 9.01 27.21
N GLU A 388 -45.73 8.24 26.24
CA GLU A 388 -45.32 6.85 26.46
C GLU A 388 -44.08 6.74 27.34
N LEU A 389 -43.09 7.61 27.14
CA LEU A 389 -41.86 7.59 27.93
C LEU A 389 -42.03 8.08 29.38
N ASN A 390 -43.13 8.79 29.68
CA ASN A 390 -43.47 9.24 31.03
C ASN A 390 -44.31 8.24 31.83
N ARG A 391 -44.73 7.13 31.22
CA ARG A 391 -45.42 6.01 31.90
C ARG A 391 -44.40 4.99 32.39
#